data_AF-A0A4Q5QJD1-F1
#
_entry.id   AF-A0A4Q5QJD1-F1
#
_cell.length_a   1.000
_cell.length_b   1.000
_cell.length_c   1.000
_cell.angle_alpha   90.00
_cell.angle_beta   90.00
_cell.angle_gamma   90.00
#
_symmetry.space_group_name_H-M   'P 1'
#
loop_
_entity.id
_entity.type
_entity.pdbx_description
1 polymer ?
#
loop_
_entity_poly.entity_id
_entity_poly.type
_entity_poly.pdbx_seq_one_letter_code
_entity_poly.pdbx_strand_id
1 'polypeptide(L)'
;MKRLLWSIILLCHYQVVLANDTDSLLNVLKSEISKKQFYDGQKQYQIELLKKRLAISKSDNLNSQYLICDQLYKEYKDFVFDSAHVYAEKLLVISKKLHSIPKQYESRIKLSTIQLSWGMFKETFDNIRQIDVRMLPDSIKVHFYELKSIAYTDLSLYNTDKFYIQESRAESIKALDSALMYSQPKSYEKYRYTAERLKISGRNNPNDFSLIQYW
;
A
#
# COMPACT_ATOMS: atom_id res chain seq x y z
N MET A 1 51.15 -1.28 30.90
CA MET A 1 50.17 -2.39 31.09
C MET A 1 48.94 -1.98 31.87
N LYS A 2 49.04 -1.40 33.08
CA LYS A 2 47.87 -0.96 33.87
C LYS A 2 46.97 0.08 33.16
N ARG A 3 47.53 1.04 32.42
CA ARG A 3 46.75 2.04 31.65
C ARG A 3 45.97 1.42 30.47
N LEU A 4 46.50 0.38 29.84
CA LEU A 4 45.86 -0.32 28.72
C LEU A 4 44.69 -1.20 29.21
N LEU A 5 44.81 -1.73 30.43
CA LEU A 5 43.76 -2.51 31.10
C LEU A 5 42.57 -1.63 31.52
N TRP A 6 42.83 -0.39 31.94
CA TRP A 6 41.79 0.60 32.22
C TRP A 6 41.05 1.06 30.95
N SER A 7 41.76 1.18 29.82
CA SER A 7 41.13 1.49 28.52
C SER A 7 40.17 0.40 28.05
N ILE A 8 40.51 -0.89 28.28
CA ILE A 8 39.64 -2.03 27.92
C ILE A 8 38.39 -2.09 28.80
N ILE A 9 38.51 -1.80 30.10
CA ILE A 9 37.36 -1.76 31.02
C ILE A 9 36.39 -0.61 30.67
N LEU A 10 36.92 0.56 30.30
CA LEU A 10 36.10 1.70 29.84
C LEU A 10 35.36 1.40 28.51
N LEU A 11 35.97 0.64 27.61
CA LEU A 11 35.31 0.20 26.36
C LEU A 11 34.19 -0.82 26.61
N CYS A 12 34.34 -1.73 27.57
CA CYS A 12 33.29 -2.70 27.93
C CYS A 12 32.07 -2.03 28.59
N HIS A 13 32.26 -0.97 29.39
CA HIS A 13 31.14 -0.24 29.97
C HIS A 13 30.30 0.52 28.94
N TYR A 14 30.91 0.97 27.83
CA TYR A 14 30.18 1.68 26.77
C TYR A 14 29.22 0.76 25.99
N GLN A 15 29.50 -0.55 25.90
CA GLN A 15 28.65 -1.49 25.19
C GLN A 15 27.37 -1.86 25.96
N VAL A 16 27.39 -1.83 27.30
CA VAL A 16 26.23 -2.19 28.12
C VAL A 16 25.14 -1.11 28.08
N VAL A 17 25.52 0.16 27.95
CA VAL A 17 24.57 1.29 27.90
C VAL A 17 23.77 1.31 26.59
N LEU A 18 24.37 0.90 25.47
CA LEU A 18 23.70 0.86 24.15
C LEU A 18 22.74 -0.33 23.97
N ALA A 19 22.94 -1.43 24.68
CA ALA A 19 22.05 -2.61 24.61
C ALA A 19 20.72 -2.42 25.36
N ASN A 20 20.72 -1.59 26.41
CA ASN A 20 19.56 -1.42 27.29
C ASN A 20 18.37 -0.74 26.60
N ASP A 21 18.63 0.22 25.70
CA ASP A 21 17.60 0.95 24.96
C ASP A 21 16.96 0.10 23.84
N THR A 22 17.76 -0.72 23.17
CA THR A 22 17.26 -1.68 22.16
C THR A 22 16.39 -2.78 22.78
N ASP A 23 16.77 -3.26 23.97
CA ASP A 23 15.98 -4.25 24.71
C ASP A 23 14.65 -3.66 25.19
N SER A 24 14.65 -2.38 25.60
CA SER A 24 13.42 -1.66 25.95
C SER A 24 12.46 -1.55 24.77
N LEU A 25 12.93 -1.12 23.60
CA LEU A 25 12.09 -0.98 22.40
C LEU A 25 11.56 -2.33 21.91
N LEU A 26 12.39 -3.38 21.93
CA LEU A 26 11.98 -4.72 21.54
C LEU A 26 10.90 -5.27 22.49
N ASN A 27 10.98 -4.96 23.77
CA ASN A 27 9.96 -5.34 24.75
C ASN A 27 8.65 -4.58 24.52
N VAL A 28 8.70 -3.29 24.17
CA VAL A 28 7.52 -2.53 23.75
C VAL A 28 6.90 -3.17 22.50
N LEU A 29 7.70 -3.48 21.47
CA LEU A 29 7.20 -4.13 20.26
C LEU A 29 6.52 -5.47 20.55
N LYS A 30 7.15 -6.34 21.37
CA LYS A 30 6.57 -7.62 21.77
C LYS A 30 5.25 -7.43 22.53
N SER A 31 5.21 -6.45 23.45
CA SER A 31 4.00 -6.09 24.18
C SER A 31 2.89 -5.63 23.25
N GLU A 32 3.17 -4.73 22.29
CA GLU A 32 2.17 -4.27 21.33
C GLU A 32 1.70 -5.39 20.39
N ILE A 33 2.59 -6.26 19.91
CA ILE A 33 2.21 -7.43 19.10
C ILE A 33 1.31 -8.38 19.90
N SER A 34 1.56 -8.57 21.20
CA SER A 34 0.74 -9.44 22.06
C SER A 34 -0.70 -8.95 22.20
N LYS A 35 -0.98 -7.66 21.96
CA LYS A 35 -2.32 -7.07 21.95
C LYS A 35 -3.10 -7.34 20.65
N LYS A 36 -2.60 -8.20 19.75
CA LYS A 36 -3.27 -8.54 18.48
C LYS A 36 -4.77 -8.79 18.63
N GLN A 37 -5.19 -9.63 19.58
CA GLN A 37 -6.61 -9.97 19.76
C GLN A 37 -7.46 -8.74 20.10
N PHE A 38 -6.91 -7.78 20.85
CA PHE A 38 -7.59 -6.52 21.17
C PHE A 38 -7.81 -5.68 19.90
N TYR A 39 -6.78 -5.52 19.06
CA TYR A 39 -6.90 -4.79 17.79
C TYR A 39 -7.83 -5.49 16.79
N ASP A 40 -7.75 -6.81 16.68
CA ASP A 40 -8.65 -7.60 15.84
C ASP A 40 -10.11 -7.44 16.31
N GLY A 41 -10.34 -7.43 17.63
CA GLY A 41 -11.66 -7.18 18.22
C GLY A 41 -12.20 -5.79 17.90
N GLN A 42 -11.37 -4.74 17.96
CA GLN A 42 -11.75 -3.40 17.55
C GLN A 42 -12.13 -3.33 16.07
N LYS A 43 -11.35 -3.95 15.20
CA LYS A 43 -11.62 -4.01 13.76
C LYS A 43 -12.93 -4.75 13.47
N GLN A 44 -13.13 -5.92 14.09
CA GLN A 44 -14.37 -6.70 13.93
C GLN A 44 -15.60 -5.91 14.40
N TYR A 45 -15.49 -5.18 15.51
CA TYR A 45 -16.57 -4.31 15.98
C TYR A 45 -16.95 -3.25 14.95
N GLN A 46 -15.96 -2.55 14.36
CA GLN A 46 -16.22 -1.54 13.34
C GLN A 46 -16.86 -2.12 12.07
N ILE A 47 -16.38 -3.28 11.63
CA ILE A 47 -16.95 -4.04 10.51
C ILE A 47 -18.44 -4.34 10.77
N GLU A 48 -18.79 -4.83 11.96
CA GLU A 48 -20.18 -5.15 12.29
C GLU A 48 -21.06 -3.91 12.36
N LEU A 49 -20.56 -2.78 12.86
CA LEU A 49 -21.29 -1.51 12.81
C LEU A 49 -21.56 -1.05 11.37
N LEU A 50 -20.56 -1.12 10.50
CA LEU A 50 -20.70 -0.75 9.09
C LEU A 50 -21.65 -1.69 8.34
N LYS A 51 -21.61 -3.00 8.60
CA LYS A 51 -22.54 -3.98 8.04
C LYS A 51 -23.98 -3.70 8.47
N LYS A 52 -24.21 -3.43 9.75
CA LYS A 52 -25.54 -3.03 10.26
C LYS A 52 -26.04 -1.75 9.60
N ARG A 53 -25.17 -0.74 9.47
CA ARG A 53 -25.48 0.52 8.78
C ARG A 53 -25.83 0.30 7.30
N LEU A 54 -25.09 -0.57 6.61
CA LEU A 54 -25.38 -0.91 5.23
C LEU A 54 -26.74 -1.61 5.11
N ALA A 55 -27.05 -2.53 6.01
CA ALA A 55 -28.30 -3.31 6.00
C ALA A 55 -29.56 -2.44 6.20
N ILE A 56 -29.46 -1.37 7.00
CA ILE A 56 -30.58 -0.43 7.22
C ILE A 56 -30.59 0.74 6.23
N SER A 57 -29.58 0.85 5.35
CA SER A 57 -29.51 1.91 4.35
C SER A 57 -30.60 1.70 3.30
N LYS A 58 -31.31 2.78 2.93
CA LYS A 58 -32.37 2.70 1.94
C LYS A 58 -31.80 2.28 0.58
N SER A 59 -32.53 1.44 -0.14
CA SER A 59 -32.11 0.88 -1.43
C SER A 59 -31.91 1.94 -2.52
N ASP A 60 -32.61 3.07 -2.42
CA ASP A 60 -32.52 4.22 -3.34
C ASP A 60 -31.32 5.15 -3.06
N ASN A 61 -30.74 5.10 -1.86
CA ASN A 61 -29.59 5.94 -1.48
C ASN A 61 -28.25 5.29 -1.87
N LEU A 62 -28.01 5.19 -3.18
CA LEU A 62 -26.79 4.61 -3.75
C LEU A 62 -25.51 5.32 -3.30
N ASN A 63 -25.54 6.64 -3.08
CA ASN A 63 -24.36 7.36 -2.59
C ASN A 63 -23.99 6.96 -1.16
N SER A 64 -24.98 6.81 -0.27
CA SER A 64 -24.73 6.31 1.09
C SER A 64 -24.21 4.88 1.08
N GLN A 65 -24.80 4.00 0.26
CA GLN A 65 -24.33 2.62 0.12
C GLN A 65 -22.90 2.55 -0.41
N TYR A 66 -22.54 3.38 -1.39
CA TYR A 66 -21.17 3.48 -1.90
C TYR A 66 -20.19 3.86 -0.80
N LEU A 67 -20.51 4.89 -0.01
CA LEU A 67 -19.66 5.35 1.09
C LEU A 67 -19.47 4.26 2.16
N ILE A 68 -20.54 3.56 2.54
CA ILE A 68 -20.44 2.49 3.55
C ILE A 68 -19.67 1.28 2.99
N CYS A 69 -19.87 0.92 1.73
CA CYS A 69 -19.09 -0.15 1.08
C CYS A 69 -17.61 0.23 0.97
N ASP A 70 -17.29 1.51 0.75
CA ASP A 70 -15.91 1.99 0.71
C ASP A 70 -15.24 1.89 2.08
N GLN A 71 -15.98 2.21 3.14
CA GLN A 71 -15.53 2.01 4.52
C GLN A 71 -15.30 0.52 4.82
N LEU A 72 -16.21 -0.36 4.42
CA LEU A 72 -16.05 -1.82 4.58
C LEU A 72 -14.85 -2.34 3.81
N TYR A 73 -14.66 -1.93 2.56
CA TYR A 73 -13.47 -2.24 1.78
C TYR A 73 -12.18 -1.85 2.53
N LYS A 74 -12.11 -0.62 3.06
CA LYS A 74 -10.94 -0.14 3.82
C LYS A 74 -10.68 -0.94 5.09
N GLU A 75 -11.73 -1.39 5.78
CA GLU A 75 -11.56 -2.25 6.95
C GLU A 75 -11.00 -3.63 6.60
N TYR A 76 -11.39 -4.17 5.45
CA TYR A 76 -11.05 -5.53 5.02
C TYR A 76 -9.77 -5.66 4.19
N LYS A 77 -9.36 -4.64 3.44
CA LYS A 77 -8.31 -4.74 2.41
C LYS A 77 -6.97 -5.33 2.91
N ASP A 78 -6.63 -5.08 4.17
CA ASP A 78 -5.41 -5.59 4.82
C ASP A 78 -5.71 -6.66 5.89
N PHE A 79 -6.97 -7.14 5.97
CA PHE A 79 -7.46 -8.04 7.03
C PHE A 79 -8.04 -9.36 6.51
N VAL A 80 -9.02 -9.30 5.60
CA VAL A 80 -9.67 -10.48 4.99
C VAL A 80 -9.95 -10.20 3.52
N PHE A 81 -9.19 -10.85 2.65
CA PHE A 81 -9.26 -10.65 1.20
C PHE A 81 -10.65 -10.91 0.61
N ASP A 82 -11.26 -12.07 0.88
CA ASP A 82 -12.54 -12.45 0.25
C ASP A 82 -13.60 -11.37 0.49
N SER A 83 -13.61 -10.84 1.73
CA SER A 83 -14.50 -9.75 2.09
C SER A 83 -14.13 -8.44 1.41
N ALA A 84 -12.84 -8.09 1.32
CA ALA A 84 -12.38 -6.92 0.59
C ALA A 84 -12.79 -6.98 -0.90
N HIS A 85 -12.66 -8.15 -1.52
CA HIS A 85 -13.06 -8.42 -2.90
C HIS A 85 -14.57 -8.19 -3.09
N VAL A 86 -15.39 -8.79 -2.23
CA VAL A 86 -16.86 -8.61 -2.25
C VAL A 86 -17.25 -7.13 -2.16
N TYR A 87 -16.63 -6.35 -1.29
CA TYR A 87 -16.96 -4.92 -1.17
C TYR A 87 -16.42 -4.09 -2.33
N ALA A 88 -15.27 -4.44 -2.92
CA ALA A 88 -14.77 -3.81 -4.15
C ALA A 88 -15.69 -4.06 -5.35
N GLU A 89 -16.24 -5.27 -5.50
CA GLU A 89 -17.24 -5.57 -6.53
C GLU A 89 -18.54 -4.79 -6.30
N LYS A 90 -19.01 -4.71 -5.05
CA LYS A 90 -20.19 -3.89 -4.70
C LYS A 90 -19.97 -2.41 -5.06
N LEU A 91 -18.79 -1.85 -4.77
CA LEU A 91 -18.43 -0.49 -5.18
C LEU A 91 -18.53 -0.31 -6.71
N LEU A 92 -18.03 -1.28 -7.48
CA LEU A 92 -18.10 -1.23 -8.95
C LEU A 92 -19.55 -1.31 -9.46
N VAL A 93 -20.38 -2.16 -8.87
CA VAL A 93 -21.81 -2.26 -9.22
C VAL A 93 -22.56 -0.97 -8.88
N ILE A 94 -22.35 -0.42 -7.68
CA ILE A 94 -23.02 0.80 -7.23
C ILE A 94 -22.57 2.01 -8.07
N SER A 95 -21.27 2.13 -8.37
CA SER A 95 -20.74 3.23 -9.19
C SER A 95 -21.26 3.21 -10.63
N LYS A 96 -21.51 2.02 -11.20
CA LYS A 96 -22.22 1.87 -12.49
C LYS A 96 -23.66 2.38 -12.40
N LYS A 97 -24.40 2.01 -11.36
CA LYS A 97 -25.78 2.52 -11.13
C LYS A 97 -25.82 4.03 -10.88
N LEU A 98 -24.78 4.58 -10.27
CA LEU A 98 -24.62 6.02 -10.07
C LEU A 98 -24.21 6.77 -11.37
N HIS A 99 -23.91 6.05 -12.46
CA HIS A 99 -23.38 6.61 -13.71
C HIS A 99 -22.13 7.50 -13.51
N SER A 100 -21.35 7.25 -12.45
CA SER A 100 -20.18 8.05 -12.11
C SER A 100 -18.91 7.38 -12.62
N ILE A 101 -18.38 7.84 -13.76
CA ILE A 101 -17.15 7.31 -14.36
C ILE A 101 -15.95 7.35 -13.38
N PRO A 102 -15.69 8.46 -12.65
CA PRO A 102 -14.60 8.47 -11.67
C PRO A 102 -14.76 7.39 -10.59
N LYS A 103 -15.97 7.19 -10.04
CA LYS A 103 -16.23 6.13 -9.05
C LYS A 103 -16.08 4.74 -9.64
N GLN A 104 -16.46 4.54 -10.91
CA GLN A 104 -16.29 3.25 -11.59
C GLN A 104 -14.82 2.88 -11.73
N TYR A 105 -13.98 3.83 -12.16
CA TYR A 105 -12.54 3.60 -12.26
C TYR A 105 -11.89 3.46 -10.89
N GLU A 106 -12.25 4.27 -9.90
CA GLU A 106 -11.78 4.09 -8.52
C GLU A 106 -12.10 2.70 -7.96
N SER A 107 -13.34 2.24 -8.15
CA SER A 107 -13.78 0.91 -7.72
C SER A 107 -13.03 -0.20 -8.44
N ARG A 108 -12.76 -0.02 -9.74
CA ARG A 108 -11.97 -0.96 -10.54
C ARG A 108 -10.52 -1.02 -10.07
N ILE A 109 -9.91 0.12 -9.75
CA ILE A 109 -8.55 0.19 -9.18
C ILE A 109 -8.52 -0.62 -7.87
N LYS A 110 -9.45 -0.35 -6.94
CA LYS A 110 -9.57 -1.09 -5.66
C LYS A 110 -9.72 -2.59 -5.87
N LEU A 111 -10.62 -3.01 -6.77
CA LEU A 111 -10.81 -4.43 -7.10
C LEU A 111 -9.52 -5.06 -7.64
N SER A 112 -8.83 -4.35 -8.54
CA SER A 112 -7.58 -4.81 -9.15
C SER A 112 -6.42 -4.88 -8.16
N THR A 113 -6.36 -3.97 -7.19
CA THR A 113 -5.37 -4.00 -6.10
C THR A 113 -5.55 -5.25 -5.24
N ILE A 114 -6.79 -5.59 -4.90
CA ILE A 114 -7.12 -6.82 -4.17
C ILE A 114 -6.75 -8.03 -5.01
N GLN A 115 -7.22 -8.10 -6.26
CA GLN A 115 -6.89 -9.20 -7.19
C GLN A 115 -5.38 -9.41 -7.34
N LEU A 116 -4.61 -8.33 -7.48
CA LEU A 116 -3.16 -8.40 -7.62
C LEU A 116 -2.48 -9.00 -6.40
N SER A 117 -2.90 -8.63 -5.18
CA SER A 117 -2.28 -9.16 -3.95
C SER A 117 -2.49 -10.68 -3.79
N TRP A 118 -3.38 -11.27 -4.58
CA TRP A 118 -3.67 -12.71 -4.63
C TRP A 118 -3.16 -13.38 -5.90
N GLY A 119 -2.35 -12.69 -6.70
CA GLY A 119 -1.72 -13.24 -7.89
C GLY A 119 -2.64 -13.34 -9.11
N MET A 120 -3.80 -12.67 -9.11
CA MET A 120 -4.74 -12.65 -10.25
C MET A 120 -4.28 -11.66 -11.33
N PHE A 121 -3.11 -11.93 -11.93
CA PHE A 121 -2.45 -11.02 -12.87
C PHE A 121 -3.29 -10.72 -14.11
N LYS A 122 -3.96 -11.72 -14.68
CA LYS A 122 -4.73 -11.56 -15.91
C LYS A 122 -5.84 -10.52 -15.70
N GLU A 123 -6.64 -10.70 -14.65
CA GLU A 123 -7.74 -9.82 -14.26
C GLU A 123 -7.24 -8.40 -13.97
N THR A 124 -6.15 -8.29 -13.22
CA THR A 124 -5.53 -6.99 -12.91
C THR A 124 -5.08 -6.27 -14.18
N PHE A 125 -4.37 -6.93 -15.09
CA PHE A 125 -3.91 -6.29 -16.33
C PHE A 125 -5.07 -6.01 -17.31
N ASP A 126 -6.10 -6.87 -17.37
CA ASP A 126 -7.34 -6.60 -18.12
C ASP A 126 -8.03 -5.34 -17.61
N ASN A 127 -8.06 -5.14 -16.29
CA ASN A 127 -8.63 -3.95 -15.67
C ASN A 127 -7.78 -2.69 -15.90
N ILE A 128 -6.45 -2.77 -15.77
CA ILE A 128 -5.53 -1.65 -16.03
C ILE A 128 -5.72 -1.12 -17.45
N ARG A 129 -5.85 -2.00 -18.45
CA ARG A 129 -6.06 -1.61 -19.86
C ARG A 129 -7.38 -0.88 -20.13
N GLN A 130 -8.39 -1.09 -19.28
CA GLN A 130 -9.73 -0.49 -19.46
C GLN A 130 -9.86 0.90 -18.82
N ILE A 131 -8.88 1.35 -18.05
CA ILE A 131 -8.96 2.63 -17.33
C ILE A 131 -8.42 3.74 -18.22
N ASP A 132 -9.28 4.70 -18.55
CA ASP A 132 -8.86 5.97 -19.14
C ASP A 132 -8.46 6.96 -18.03
N VAL A 133 -7.15 7.06 -17.78
CA VAL A 133 -6.57 7.90 -16.73
C VAL A 133 -6.89 9.39 -16.89
N ARG A 134 -7.23 9.86 -18.10
CA ARG A 134 -7.60 11.26 -18.36
C ARG A 134 -8.91 11.65 -17.69
N MET A 135 -9.76 10.66 -17.41
CA MET A 135 -11.06 10.84 -16.76
C MET A 135 -10.98 10.78 -15.22
N LEU A 136 -9.79 10.54 -14.67
CA LEU A 136 -9.58 10.46 -13.22
C LEU A 136 -9.21 11.82 -12.63
N PRO A 137 -9.71 12.18 -11.44
CA PRO A 137 -9.11 13.25 -10.66
C PRO A 137 -7.73 12.81 -10.16
N ASP A 138 -6.84 13.77 -9.90
CA ASP A 138 -5.46 13.50 -9.49
C ASP A 138 -5.36 12.66 -8.21
N SER A 139 -6.32 12.83 -7.29
CA SER A 139 -6.46 12.02 -6.08
C SER A 139 -6.66 10.53 -6.34
N ILE A 140 -7.16 10.14 -7.51
CA ILE A 140 -7.33 8.74 -7.92
C ILE A 140 -6.19 8.30 -8.85
N LYS A 141 -5.61 9.21 -9.64
CA LYS A 141 -4.48 8.90 -10.54
C LYS A 141 -3.30 8.30 -9.78
N VAL A 142 -2.98 8.82 -8.60
CA VAL A 142 -1.89 8.27 -7.77
C VAL A 142 -2.09 6.78 -7.49
N HIS A 143 -3.30 6.35 -7.15
CA HIS A 143 -3.63 4.94 -6.87
C HIS A 143 -3.64 4.07 -8.13
N PHE A 144 -4.03 4.62 -9.28
CA PHE A 144 -3.92 3.92 -10.55
C PHE A 144 -2.47 3.62 -10.91
N TYR A 145 -1.59 4.62 -10.78
CA TYR A 145 -0.18 4.45 -11.09
C TYR A 145 0.55 3.58 -10.07
N GLU A 146 0.16 3.64 -8.80
CA GLU A 146 0.60 2.69 -7.76
C GLU A 146 0.23 1.24 -8.13
N LEU A 147 -1.02 0.98 -8.50
CA LEU A 147 -1.45 -0.34 -8.95
C LEU A 147 -0.62 -0.80 -10.14
N LYS A 148 -0.43 0.07 -11.15
CA LYS A 148 0.36 -0.24 -12.34
C LYS A 148 1.82 -0.55 -11.97
N SER A 149 2.45 0.22 -11.09
CA SER A 149 3.84 -0.01 -10.70
C SER A 149 4.01 -1.34 -9.96
N ILE A 150 3.10 -1.66 -9.03
CA ILE A 150 3.16 -2.93 -8.30
C ILE A 150 2.94 -4.09 -9.28
N ALA A 151 1.92 -4.03 -10.14
CA ALA A 151 1.61 -5.10 -11.09
C ALA A 151 2.80 -5.45 -12.01
N TYR A 152 3.47 -4.44 -12.57
CA TYR A 152 4.63 -4.67 -13.42
C TYR A 152 5.90 -5.04 -12.63
N THR A 153 6.05 -4.57 -11.40
CA THR A 153 7.13 -5.02 -10.51
C THR A 153 6.99 -6.49 -10.22
N ASP A 154 5.81 -6.93 -9.78
CA ASP A 154 5.52 -8.32 -9.46
C ASP A 154 5.69 -9.19 -10.70
N LEU A 155 5.16 -8.77 -11.86
CA LEU A 155 5.36 -9.49 -13.12
C LEU A 155 6.86 -9.69 -13.45
N SER A 156 7.69 -8.70 -13.16
CA SER A 156 9.15 -8.81 -13.34
C SER A 156 9.81 -9.81 -12.39
N LEU A 157 9.21 -10.07 -11.23
CA LEU A 157 9.70 -11.04 -10.26
C LEU A 157 9.27 -12.47 -10.60
N TYR A 158 8.10 -12.64 -11.22
CA TYR A 158 7.58 -13.94 -11.65
C TYR A 158 8.13 -14.40 -13.01
N ASN A 159 8.62 -13.49 -13.85
CA ASN A 159 9.23 -13.83 -15.13
C ASN A 159 10.65 -14.38 -14.99
N THR A 160 11.01 -15.32 -15.85
CA THR A 160 12.37 -15.89 -15.94
C THR A 160 13.17 -15.35 -17.13
N ASP A 161 12.50 -14.80 -18.14
CA ASP A 161 13.11 -14.25 -19.33
C ASP A 161 13.63 -12.82 -19.09
N LYS A 162 14.92 -12.60 -19.37
CA LYS A 162 15.59 -11.33 -19.11
C LYS A 162 14.99 -10.15 -19.87
N PHE A 163 14.52 -10.35 -21.09
CA PHE A 163 13.90 -9.31 -21.90
C PHE A 163 12.59 -8.85 -21.25
N TYR A 164 11.70 -9.79 -20.91
CA TYR A 164 10.42 -9.46 -20.29
C TYR A 164 10.55 -8.91 -18.85
N ILE A 165 11.59 -9.33 -18.12
CA ILE A 165 11.94 -8.73 -16.82
C ILE A 165 12.28 -7.24 -17.01
N GLN A 166 13.13 -6.91 -17.99
CA GLN A 166 13.56 -5.53 -18.25
C GLN A 166 12.40 -4.65 -18.72
N GLU A 167 11.57 -5.17 -19.62
CA GLU A 167 10.36 -4.47 -20.10
C GLU A 167 9.40 -4.16 -18.94
N SER A 168 9.11 -5.15 -18.10
CA SER A 168 8.22 -4.98 -16.95
C SER A 168 8.78 -3.98 -15.94
N ARG A 169 10.10 -4.01 -15.66
CA ARG A 169 10.74 -3.02 -14.79
C ARG A 169 10.66 -1.61 -15.36
N ALA A 170 10.82 -1.44 -16.67
CA ALA A 170 10.69 -0.14 -17.32
C ALA A 170 9.26 0.41 -17.19
N GLU A 171 8.23 -0.43 -17.37
CA GLU A 171 6.84 -0.03 -17.16
C GLU A 171 6.53 0.31 -15.70
N SER A 172 7.12 -0.43 -14.75
CA SER A 172 7.02 -0.11 -13.33
C SER A 172 7.61 1.27 -13.01
N ILE A 173 8.81 1.57 -13.51
CA ILE A 173 9.46 2.88 -13.30
C ILE A 173 8.62 4.02 -13.88
N LYS A 174 8.10 3.89 -15.11
CA LYS A 174 7.22 4.90 -15.72
C LYS A 174 5.97 5.16 -14.87
N ALA A 175 5.40 4.10 -14.30
CA ALA A 175 4.25 4.21 -13.42
C ALA A 175 4.63 4.90 -12.09
N LEU A 176 5.78 4.56 -11.49
CA LEU A 176 6.29 5.22 -10.29
C LEU A 176 6.56 6.71 -10.51
N ASP A 177 7.14 7.10 -11.64
CA ASP A 177 7.35 8.51 -12.00
C ASP A 177 6.01 9.27 -12.02
N SER A 178 4.96 8.63 -12.56
CA SER A 178 3.61 9.21 -12.59
C SER A 178 2.99 9.26 -11.19
N ALA A 179 3.12 8.21 -10.38
CA ALA A 179 2.63 8.19 -9.00
C ALA A 179 3.31 9.28 -8.15
N LEU A 180 4.63 9.48 -8.33
CA LEU A 180 5.40 10.53 -7.68
C LEU A 180 4.89 11.93 -8.03
N MET A 181 4.51 12.16 -9.29
CA MET A 181 3.97 13.46 -9.73
C MET A 181 2.66 13.81 -9.03
N TYR A 182 1.80 12.83 -8.78
CA TYR A 182 0.49 13.03 -8.14
C TYR A 182 0.50 12.89 -6.60
N SER A 183 1.57 12.37 -6.03
CA SER A 183 1.69 12.19 -4.57
C SER A 183 1.96 13.51 -3.83
N GLN A 184 1.40 13.60 -2.62
CA GLN A 184 1.55 14.80 -1.78
C GLN A 184 3.01 14.99 -1.33
N PRO A 185 3.53 16.23 -1.30
CA PRO A 185 4.86 16.50 -0.76
C PRO A 185 4.99 16.01 0.68
N LYS A 186 6.15 15.45 1.03
CA LYS A 186 6.47 14.94 2.39
C LYS A 186 5.48 13.88 2.93
N SER A 187 4.77 13.20 2.04
CA SER A 187 3.90 12.07 2.40
C SER A 187 4.68 10.76 2.48
N TYR A 188 4.13 9.80 3.24
CA TYR A 188 4.65 8.44 3.29
C TYR A 188 4.73 7.82 1.89
N GLU A 189 3.69 8.02 1.09
CA GLU A 189 3.55 7.50 -0.27
C GLU A 189 4.67 8.03 -1.17
N LYS A 190 4.97 9.34 -1.14
CA LYS A 190 6.08 9.94 -1.90
C LYS A 190 7.42 9.29 -1.56
N TYR A 191 7.71 9.09 -0.27
CA TYR A 191 8.94 8.44 0.17
C TYR A 191 9.00 6.97 -0.27
N ARG A 192 7.89 6.24 -0.14
CA ARG A 192 7.79 4.84 -0.55
C ARG A 192 8.01 4.68 -2.05
N TYR A 193 7.31 5.44 -2.90
CA TYR A 193 7.48 5.39 -4.35
C TYR A 193 8.91 5.71 -4.77
N THR A 194 9.55 6.66 -4.08
CA THR A 194 10.94 7.02 -4.40
C THR A 194 11.89 5.88 -4.06
N ALA A 195 11.73 5.26 -2.89
CA ALA A 195 12.53 4.10 -2.49
C ALA A 195 12.35 2.91 -3.46
N GLU A 196 11.11 2.62 -3.88
CA GLU A 196 10.81 1.57 -4.85
C GLU A 196 11.45 1.86 -6.20
N ARG A 197 11.36 3.10 -6.70
CA ARG A 197 11.96 3.52 -7.96
C ARG A 197 13.48 3.34 -7.94
N LEU A 198 14.13 3.76 -6.86
CA LEU A 198 15.57 3.61 -6.66
C LEU A 198 15.98 2.14 -6.66
N LYS A 199 15.28 1.30 -5.89
CA LYS A 199 15.49 -0.15 -5.83
C LYS A 199 15.41 -0.80 -7.20
N ILE A 200 14.38 -0.50 -8.01
CA ILE A 200 14.19 -1.11 -9.34
C ILE A 200 15.27 -0.62 -10.32
N SER A 201 15.70 0.64 -10.21
CA SER A 201 16.76 1.21 -11.04
C SER A 201 18.18 0.73 -10.69
N GLY A 202 18.33 -0.07 -9.63
CA GLY A 202 19.64 -0.53 -9.13
C GLY A 202 20.46 0.56 -8.43
N ARG A 203 19.83 1.70 -8.11
CA ARG A 203 20.44 2.82 -7.38
C ARG A 203 20.19 2.66 -5.88
N ASN A 204 21.08 1.95 -5.20
CA ASN A 204 20.94 1.63 -3.77
C ASN A 204 21.79 2.55 -2.87
N ASN A 205 22.31 3.68 -3.38
CA ASN A 205 23.20 4.53 -2.61
C ASN A 205 22.38 5.49 -1.70
N PRO A 206 22.65 5.54 -0.38
CA PRO A 206 22.00 6.51 0.53
C PRO A 206 22.11 7.97 0.06
N ASN A 207 23.13 8.32 -0.71
CA ASN A 207 23.31 9.66 -1.27
C ASN A 207 22.33 9.97 -2.42
N ASP A 208 21.73 8.97 -3.08
CA ASP A 208 20.70 9.20 -4.11
C ASP A 208 19.42 9.81 -3.51
N PHE A 209 19.22 9.67 -2.18
CA PHE A 209 18.11 10.29 -1.47
C PHE A 209 18.29 11.80 -1.21
N SER A 210 19.53 12.31 -1.30
CA SER A 210 19.82 13.74 -1.11
C SER A 210 19.35 14.62 -2.28
N LEU A 211 19.16 14.02 -3.46
CA LEU A 211 18.59 14.69 -4.65
C LEU A 211 17.08 14.89 -4.55
N ILE A 212 16.41 14.26 -3.58
CA ILE A 212 14.96 14.36 -3.37
C ILE A 212 14.59 15.60 -2.55
N GLN A 213 15.53 16.21 -1.83
CA GLN A 213 15.27 17.45 -1.07
C GLN A 213 15.08 18.70 -1.97
N TYR A 214 15.32 18.58 -3.27
CA TYR A 214 15.32 19.71 -4.21
C TYR A 214 14.16 19.72 -5.21
N TRP A 215 13.15 18.86 -5.04
CA TRP A 215 11.93 18.81 -5.88
C TRP A 215 10.68 18.53 -5.04
#